data_AF-A0A4U8SZD4-F1
#
_entry.id   AF-A0A4U8SZD4-F1
#
_cell.length_a   1.000
_cell.length_b   1.000
_cell.length_c   1.000
_cell.angle_alpha   90.00
_cell.angle_beta   90.00
_cell.angle_gamma   90.00
#
_symmetry.space_group_name_H-M   'P 1'
#
loop_
_entity.id
_entity.type
_entity.pdbx_description
1 polymer ?
#
loop_
_entity_poly.entity_id
_entity_poly.type
_entity_poly.pdbx_seq_one_letter_code
_entity_poly.pdbx_strand_id
1 'polypeptide(L)'
;MKQKAKINIVDWWKSLSDADFYDNYFIKLLSQKYEVIRSNNPDFLFFSHGGNSHLDYKCVRIFFTGENIRADYNIADYSIDFDFMEFGDRHLRLPLPFCEYKYDFGARFSDKRSEFCSFLVSNSNRFATFRNTFFHKLSKYKKVDSGGKYANNINYRVENKVEWLKKYKFNICFENSSYPGYLTEKIFDAFAAGCVPIYWGDTSLRCYKMPDSITLDSNKLENIESNTAFLSKNHNNILESNCNYPPPPF
;
A
#
# COMPACT_ATOMS: atom_id res chain seq x y z
N MET A 1 25.03 -25.04 13.14
CA MET A 1 24.66 -24.94 11.71
C MET A 1 23.22 -24.49 11.62
N LYS A 2 22.86 -23.66 10.63
CA LYS A 2 21.45 -23.29 10.41
C LYS A 2 20.69 -24.51 9.88
N GLN A 3 19.42 -24.64 10.27
CA GLN A 3 18.53 -25.64 9.67
C GLN A 3 18.26 -25.26 8.21
N LYS A 4 18.23 -26.26 7.33
CA LYS A 4 17.91 -26.06 5.90
C LYS A 4 16.41 -25.87 5.72
N ALA A 5 16.02 -24.93 4.86
CA ALA A 5 14.64 -24.71 4.45
C ALA A 5 14.58 -24.61 2.92
N LYS A 6 13.90 -25.55 2.25
CA LYS A 6 13.70 -25.48 0.79
C LYS A 6 12.49 -24.61 0.51
N ILE A 7 12.70 -23.51 -0.20
CA ILE A 7 11.66 -22.51 -0.47
C ILE A 7 11.58 -22.23 -1.97
N ASN A 8 10.37 -21.95 -2.47
CA ASN A 8 10.20 -21.31 -3.77
C ASN A 8 9.20 -20.16 -3.69
N ILE A 9 9.21 -19.31 -4.70
CA ILE A 9 8.21 -18.24 -4.88
C ILE A 9 7.65 -18.35 -6.30
N VAL A 10 6.32 -18.42 -6.43
CA VAL A 10 5.61 -18.47 -7.71
C VAL A 10 4.45 -17.49 -7.75
N ASP A 11 3.86 -17.26 -8.93
CA ASP A 11 2.68 -16.40 -9.12
C ASP A 11 2.81 -14.98 -8.52
N TRP A 12 4.05 -14.50 -8.44
CA TRP A 12 4.39 -13.16 -7.98
C TRP A 12 4.07 -12.11 -9.06
N TRP A 13 4.16 -10.81 -8.73
CA TRP A 13 3.94 -9.73 -9.71
C TRP A 13 4.86 -9.79 -10.94
N LYS A 14 6.03 -10.41 -10.81
CA LYS A 14 6.97 -10.69 -11.90
C LYS A 14 7.64 -12.04 -11.65
N SER A 15 8.09 -12.70 -12.71
CA SER A 15 9.01 -13.85 -12.56
C SER A 15 10.29 -13.41 -11.85
N LEU A 16 10.80 -14.27 -10.97
CA LEU A 16 11.99 -13.97 -10.17
C LEU A 16 13.20 -14.71 -10.73
N SER A 17 14.23 -13.95 -11.11
CA SER A 17 15.58 -14.48 -11.28
C SER A 17 16.12 -15.02 -9.95
N ASP A 18 17.23 -15.75 -9.96
CA ASP A 18 17.86 -16.20 -8.70
C ASP A 18 18.28 -15.01 -7.83
N ALA A 19 18.79 -13.94 -8.43
CA ALA A 19 19.13 -12.72 -7.71
C ALA A 19 17.88 -12.09 -7.07
N ASP A 20 16.78 -11.94 -7.82
CA ASP A 20 15.53 -11.39 -7.27
C ASP A 20 14.93 -12.28 -6.16
N PHE A 21 15.09 -13.60 -6.25
CA PHE A 21 14.63 -14.52 -5.21
C PHE A 21 15.36 -14.27 -3.89
N TYR A 22 16.70 -14.22 -3.90
CA TYR A 22 17.48 -13.97 -2.69
C TYR A 22 17.40 -12.50 -2.22
N ASP A 23 17.02 -11.58 -3.08
CA ASP A 23 16.78 -10.18 -2.73
C ASP A 23 15.41 -9.94 -2.05
N ASN A 24 14.47 -10.88 -2.19
CA ASN A 24 13.12 -10.79 -1.64
C ASN A 24 13.12 -10.61 -0.11
N TYR A 25 12.21 -9.77 0.40
CA TYR A 25 12.07 -9.45 1.83
C TYR A 25 11.96 -10.68 2.73
N PHE A 26 11.05 -11.60 2.40
CA PHE A 26 10.81 -12.79 3.21
C PHE A 26 12.02 -13.72 3.20
N ILE A 27 12.67 -13.85 2.04
CA ILE A 27 13.85 -14.69 1.89
C ILE A 27 15.03 -14.12 2.69
N LYS A 28 15.27 -12.81 2.64
CA LYS A 28 16.28 -12.14 3.48
C LYS A 28 16.01 -12.34 4.97
N LEU A 29 14.77 -12.14 5.40
CA LEU A 29 14.37 -12.30 6.79
C LEU A 29 14.59 -13.75 7.26
N LEU A 30 14.11 -14.73 6.51
CA LEU A 30 14.26 -16.15 6.82
C LEU A 30 15.74 -16.59 6.80
N SER A 31 16.54 -16.05 5.89
CA SER A 31 17.97 -16.34 5.78
C SER A 31 18.77 -15.92 7.01
N GLN A 32 18.24 -15.04 7.86
CA GLN A 32 18.87 -14.72 9.16
C GLN A 32 18.90 -15.94 10.08
N LYS A 33 17.88 -16.81 10.02
CA LYS A 33 17.70 -17.97 10.91
C LYS A 33 17.93 -19.32 10.23
N TYR A 34 17.63 -19.45 8.95
CA TYR A 34 17.69 -20.69 8.17
C TYR A 34 18.73 -20.63 7.06
N GLU A 35 19.23 -21.78 6.63
CA GLU A 35 19.91 -21.93 5.34
C GLU A 35 18.81 -22.10 4.28
N VAL A 36 18.42 -21.00 3.66
CA VAL A 36 17.35 -21.00 2.64
C VAL A 36 17.92 -21.48 1.31
N ILE A 37 17.28 -22.49 0.72
CA ILE A 37 17.66 -23.10 -0.56
C ILE A 37 16.50 -22.95 -1.52
N ARG A 38 16.70 -22.26 -2.65
CA ARG A 38 15.70 -22.23 -3.72
C ARG A 38 15.51 -23.64 -4.30
N SER A 39 14.28 -24.13 -4.39
CA SER A 39 14.01 -25.48 -4.91
C SER A 39 12.69 -25.60 -5.67
N ASN A 40 12.67 -26.35 -6.76
CA ASN A 40 11.44 -26.72 -7.47
C ASN A 40 10.65 -27.84 -6.75
N ASN A 41 11.20 -28.44 -5.69
CA ASN A 41 10.49 -29.31 -4.76
C ASN A 41 10.62 -28.75 -3.33
N PRO A 42 9.96 -27.60 -3.05
CA PRO A 42 10.13 -26.88 -1.79
C PRO A 42 9.35 -27.53 -0.64
N ASP A 43 9.79 -27.27 0.59
CA ASP A 43 9.03 -27.56 1.80
C ASP A 43 7.95 -26.48 2.03
N PHE A 44 8.29 -25.22 1.69
CA PHE A 44 7.42 -24.05 1.79
C PHE A 44 7.38 -23.27 0.48
N LEU A 45 6.19 -22.96 -0.01
CA LEU A 45 5.95 -22.19 -1.22
C LEU A 45 5.28 -20.86 -0.89
N PHE A 46 5.94 -19.74 -1.19
CA PHE A 46 5.25 -18.47 -1.24
C PHE A 46 4.57 -18.29 -2.59
N PHE A 47 3.33 -17.80 -2.58
CA PHE A 47 2.62 -17.48 -3.82
C PHE A 47 1.72 -16.27 -3.67
N SER A 48 1.31 -15.71 -4.81
CA SER A 48 0.39 -14.57 -4.87
C SER A 48 -0.64 -14.76 -6.00
N HIS A 49 -1.28 -13.68 -6.43
CA HIS A 49 -2.40 -13.67 -7.37
C HIS A 49 -2.00 -13.57 -8.86
N GLY A 50 -0.72 -13.67 -9.20
CA GLY A 50 -0.19 -13.45 -10.55
C GLY A 50 -0.39 -14.62 -11.52
N GLY A 51 -0.88 -15.76 -11.04
CA GLY A 51 -1.02 -16.99 -11.82
C GLY A 51 -1.57 -18.15 -10.99
N ASN A 52 -1.47 -19.36 -11.55
CA ASN A 52 -1.99 -20.60 -10.95
C ASN A 52 -0.91 -21.68 -10.75
N SER A 53 0.38 -21.34 -10.91
CA SER A 53 1.49 -22.30 -10.81
C SER A 53 1.56 -22.97 -9.44
N HIS A 54 1.10 -22.30 -8.38
CA HIS A 54 1.05 -22.83 -7.01
C HIS A 54 0.22 -24.11 -6.87
N LEU A 55 -0.72 -24.37 -7.78
CA LEU A 55 -1.55 -25.58 -7.77
C LEU A 55 -0.75 -26.84 -8.11
N ASP A 56 0.38 -26.71 -8.80
CA ASP A 56 1.24 -27.83 -9.20
C ASP A 56 2.13 -28.35 -8.05
N TYR A 57 2.17 -27.64 -6.92
CA TYR A 57 3.04 -27.95 -5.79
C TYR A 57 2.30 -28.69 -4.66
N LYS A 58 2.96 -29.72 -4.13
CA LYS A 58 2.50 -30.54 -2.99
C LYS A 58 3.36 -30.27 -1.75
N CYS A 59 3.23 -29.07 -1.19
CA CYS A 59 3.98 -28.59 -0.03
C CYS A 59 3.15 -27.55 0.75
N VAL A 60 3.68 -26.99 1.83
CA VAL A 60 3.01 -25.92 2.58
C VAL A 60 2.97 -24.65 1.74
N ARG A 61 1.77 -24.11 1.49
CA ARG A 61 1.55 -22.91 0.68
C ARG A 61 1.24 -21.70 1.55
N ILE A 62 2.03 -20.64 1.37
CA ILE A 62 1.95 -19.38 2.10
C ILE A 62 1.53 -18.30 1.10
N PHE A 63 0.30 -17.84 1.20
CA PHE A 63 -0.21 -16.75 0.38
C PHE A 63 0.33 -15.41 0.88
N PHE A 64 0.79 -14.54 -0.02
CA PHE A 64 1.08 -13.15 0.29
C PHE A 64 0.50 -12.23 -0.78
N THR A 65 -0.05 -11.09 -0.37
CA THR A 65 -0.50 -10.06 -1.30
C THR A 65 -0.34 -8.66 -0.75
N GLY A 66 0.03 -7.75 -1.64
CA GLY A 66 -0.12 -6.31 -1.46
C GLY A 66 -1.32 -5.72 -2.22
N GLU A 67 -2.04 -6.53 -2.99
CA GLU A 67 -3.29 -6.15 -3.67
C GLU A 67 -4.48 -6.46 -2.78
N ASN A 68 -5.60 -5.73 -3.00
CA ASN A 68 -6.83 -5.90 -2.24
C ASN A 68 -7.57 -7.21 -2.62
N ILE A 69 -7.02 -8.34 -2.21
CA ILE A 69 -7.44 -9.72 -2.50
C ILE A 69 -7.28 -10.55 -1.23
N ARG A 70 -8.16 -11.52 -1.00
CA ARG A 70 -8.12 -12.42 0.17
C ARG A 70 -7.51 -13.77 -0.19
N ALA A 71 -6.85 -14.40 0.78
CA ALA A 71 -6.41 -15.78 0.65
C ALA A 71 -7.61 -16.73 0.50
N ASP A 72 -7.52 -17.68 -0.42
CA ASP A 72 -8.41 -18.84 -0.44
C ASP A 72 -7.79 -19.96 0.41
N TYR A 73 -8.30 -20.18 1.61
CA TYR A 73 -7.78 -21.18 2.54
C TYR A 73 -8.10 -22.64 2.20
N ASN A 74 -8.85 -22.89 1.11
CA ASN A 74 -8.91 -24.22 0.50
C ASN A 74 -7.64 -24.53 -0.29
N ILE A 75 -6.88 -23.49 -0.68
CA ILE A 75 -5.64 -23.58 -1.45
C ILE A 75 -4.43 -23.25 -0.59
N ALA A 76 -4.49 -22.16 0.19
CA ALA A 76 -3.42 -21.68 1.05
C ALA A 76 -3.46 -22.38 2.42
N ASP A 77 -2.30 -22.81 2.90
CA ASP A 77 -2.15 -23.29 4.27
C ASP A 77 -2.01 -22.12 5.25
N TYR A 78 -1.26 -21.08 4.86
CA TYR A 78 -1.06 -19.86 5.62
C TYR A 78 -1.26 -18.62 4.74
N SER A 79 -1.56 -17.47 5.33
CA SER A 79 -1.51 -16.19 4.64
C SER A 79 -0.77 -15.09 5.41
N ILE A 80 -0.19 -14.17 4.64
CA ILE A 80 0.43 -12.95 5.11
C ILE A 80 -0.18 -11.80 4.32
N ASP A 81 -1.02 -10.99 4.96
CA ASP A 81 -1.72 -9.89 4.29
C ASP A 81 -2.07 -8.77 5.27
N PHE A 82 -3.04 -7.92 4.94
CA PHE A 82 -3.36 -6.71 5.70
C PHE A 82 -4.70 -6.79 6.44
N ASP A 83 -5.46 -7.88 6.28
CA ASP A 83 -6.81 -8.00 6.82
C ASP A 83 -6.79 -8.05 8.36
N PHE A 84 -7.80 -7.47 8.99
CA PHE A 84 -8.02 -7.58 10.43
C PHE A 84 -8.72 -8.90 10.75
N MET A 85 -7.96 -9.99 10.68
CA MET A 85 -8.46 -11.35 10.87
C MET A 85 -7.63 -12.08 11.91
N GLU A 86 -8.29 -12.83 12.79
CA GLU A 86 -7.66 -13.81 13.65
C GLU A 86 -7.98 -15.20 13.10
N PHE A 87 -6.95 -15.96 12.73
CA PHE A 87 -7.13 -17.32 12.23
C PHE A 87 -6.07 -18.28 12.79
N GLY A 88 -6.01 -18.35 14.11
CA GLY A 88 -5.03 -19.18 14.82
C GLY A 88 -3.60 -18.87 14.37
N ASP A 89 -2.84 -19.91 14.04
CA ASP A 89 -1.49 -19.81 13.51
C ASP A 89 -1.43 -19.61 11.98
N ARG A 90 -2.57 -19.64 11.28
CA ARG A 90 -2.65 -19.63 9.81
C ARG A 90 -2.59 -18.24 9.18
N HIS A 91 -2.69 -17.17 9.97
CA HIS A 91 -2.70 -15.80 9.46
C HIS A 91 -1.70 -14.90 10.20
N LEU A 92 -0.87 -14.20 9.43
CA LEU A 92 0.00 -13.14 9.91
C LEU A 92 -0.35 -11.82 9.23
N ARG A 93 -0.83 -10.85 10.01
CA ARG A 93 -1.06 -9.50 9.50
C ARG A 93 0.27 -8.75 9.33
N LEU A 94 0.69 -8.54 8.08
CA LEU A 94 1.85 -7.75 7.70
C LEU A 94 1.55 -6.96 6.41
N PRO A 95 1.02 -5.72 6.53
CA PRO A 95 0.73 -4.88 5.37
C PRO A 95 1.97 -4.60 4.51
N LEU A 96 1.79 -4.48 3.20
CA LEU A 96 2.85 -4.31 2.19
C LEU A 96 3.93 -3.27 2.56
N PRO A 97 3.60 -2.08 3.11
CA PRO A 97 4.62 -1.06 3.41
C PRO A 97 5.69 -1.53 4.38
N PHE A 98 5.38 -2.49 5.26
CA PHE A 98 6.34 -3.03 6.22
C PHE A 98 7.31 -4.06 5.59
N CYS A 99 6.96 -4.58 4.40
CA CYS A 99 7.83 -5.42 3.59
C CYS A 99 8.80 -4.61 2.70
N GLU A 100 8.58 -3.30 2.57
CA GLU A 100 9.37 -2.43 1.71
C GLU A 100 10.27 -1.52 2.56
N TYR A 101 11.50 -1.96 2.84
CA TYR A 101 12.54 -1.18 3.53
C TYR A 101 13.02 0.02 2.69
N LYS A 102 12.20 1.06 2.53
CA LYS A 102 12.49 2.17 1.59
C LYS A 102 12.39 3.56 2.18
N TYR A 103 11.92 3.71 3.42
CA TYR A 103 11.57 5.03 3.93
C TYR A 103 12.49 5.52 5.04
N ASP A 104 13.11 6.67 4.79
CA ASP A 104 13.59 7.58 5.82
C ASP A 104 12.49 8.63 6.07
N PHE A 105 11.95 8.65 7.30
CA PHE A 105 10.91 9.58 7.71
C PHE A 105 11.45 10.88 8.31
N GLY A 106 12.73 11.21 8.08
CA GLY A 106 13.35 12.45 8.57
C GLY A 106 12.85 13.75 7.93
N ALA A 107 12.04 13.67 6.87
CA ALA A 107 11.51 14.84 6.18
C ALA A 107 10.46 15.59 7.02
N ARG A 108 10.64 16.90 7.17
CA ARG A 108 9.66 17.78 7.84
C ARG A 108 8.64 18.32 6.84
N PHE A 109 7.38 18.41 7.27
CA PHE A 109 6.36 19.16 6.53
C PHE A 109 6.76 20.64 6.42
N SER A 110 6.54 21.24 5.26
CA SER A 110 6.90 22.63 5.01
C SER A 110 5.88 23.30 4.10
N ASP A 111 5.32 24.41 4.57
CA ASP A 111 4.34 25.21 3.82
C ASP A 111 4.99 26.11 2.75
N LYS A 112 6.34 26.18 2.74
CA LYS A 112 7.14 26.99 1.81
C LYS A 112 7.30 26.37 0.42
N ARG A 113 6.65 25.22 0.16
CA ARG A 113 6.73 24.52 -1.12
C ARG A 113 5.96 25.28 -2.21
N SER A 114 6.51 25.34 -3.42
CA SER A 114 5.94 26.12 -4.53
C SER A 114 4.72 25.44 -5.14
N GLU A 115 4.72 24.11 -5.26
CA GLU A 115 3.69 23.38 -5.97
C GLU A 115 2.53 22.98 -5.05
N PHE A 116 1.30 23.02 -5.60
CA PHE A 116 0.10 22.79 -4.82
C PHE A 116 -0.09 21.32 -4.45
N CYS A 117 -0.36 20.47 -5.43
CA CYS A 117 -0.74 19.08 -5.18
C CYS A 117 -0.21 18.17 -6.28
N SER A 118 0.32 17.02 -5.89
CA SER A 118 0.77 15.96 -6.79
C SER A 118 -0.25 14.82 -6.88
N PHE A 119 -0.22 14.14 -8.02
CA PHE A 119 -0.95 12.90 -8.29
C PHE A 119 -0.06 11.94 -9.08
N LEU A 120 0.29 10.79 -8.51
CA LEU A 120 1.16 9.82 -9.18
C LEU A 120 0.46 8.47 -9.36
N VAL A 121 -0.20 8.31 -10.50
CA VAL A 121 -0.97 7.11 -10.84
C VAL A 121 -0.64 6.66 -12.26
N SER A 122 -0.30 5.38 -12.42
CA SER A 122 -0.07 4.77 -13.73
C SER A 122 -1.25 3.95 -14.24
N ASN A 123 -2.02 3.34 -13.34
CA ASN A 123 -3.15 2.48 -13.69
C ASN A 123 -4.47 3.26 -13.57
N SER A 124 -5.21 3.38 -14.68
CA SER A 124 -6.51 4.04 -14.76
C SER A 124 -7.68 3.07 -14.54
N ASN A 125 -7.45 1.94 -13.86
CA ASN A 125 -8.43 0.86 -13.68
C ASN A 125 -9.82 1.42 -13.35
N ARG A 126 -10.86 0.86 -14.01
CA ARG A 126 -12.27 1.23 -13.85
C ARG A 126 -12.77 1.14 -12.40
N PHE A 127 -12.08 0.42 -11.53
CA PHE A 127 -12.40 0.32 -10.11
C PHE A 127 -11.87 1.51 -9.28
N ALA A 128 -10.99 2.35 -9.84
CA ALA A 128 -10.46 3.54 -9.19
C ALA A 128 -11.28 4.81 -9.48
N THR A 129 -12.59 4.68 -9.71
CA THR A 129 -13.51 5.78 -10.07
C THR A 129 -13.48 6.91 -9.05
N PHE A 130 -13.42 6.60 -7.75
CA PHE A 130 -13.39 7.60 -6.68
C PHE A 130 -12.12 8.46 -6.76
N ARG A 131 -10.95 7.84 -6.86
CA ARG A 131 -9.65 8.52 -7.00
C ARG A 131 -9.59 9.42 -8.21
N ASN A 132 -9.98 8.91 -9.37
CA ASN A 132 -9.93 9.66 -10.61
C ASN A 132 -10.92 10.84 -10.57
N THR A 133 -12.12 10.63 -10.01
CA THR A 133 -13.12 11.69 -9.81
C THR A 133 -12.60 12.77 -8.87
N PHE A 134 -11.95 12.39 -7.76
CA PHE A 134 -11.36 13.32 -6.81
C PHE A 134 -10.30 14.20 -7.49
N PHE A 135 -9.36 13.59 -8.22
CA PHE A 135 -8.33 14.30 -8.98
C PHE A 135 -8.93 15.35 -9.92
N HIS A 136 -9.92 14.98 -10.75
CA HIS A 136 -10.55 15.91 -11.70
C HIS A 136 -11.30 17.04 -11.00
N LYS A 137 -11.98 16.76 -9.89
CA LYS A 137 -12.69 17.80 -9.11
C LYS A 137 -11.72 18.75 -8.42
N LEU A 138 -10.66 18.25 -7.80
CA LEU A 138 -9.63 19.09 -7.18
C LEU A 138 -8.90 19.93 -8.23
N SER A 139 -8.61 19.36 -9.41
CA SER A 139 -7.95 20.07 -10.52
C SER A 139 -8.76 21.25 -11.06
N LYS A 140 -10.09 21.26 -10.89
CA LYS A 140 -10.95 22.41 -11.24
C LYS A 140 -10.82 23.57 -10.25
N TYR A 141 -10.51 23.27 -8.99
CA TYR A 141 -10.29 24.29 -7.96
C TYR A 141 -8.88 24.90 -8.09
N LYS A 142 -7.85 24.05 -8.19
CA LYS A 142 -6.46 24.48 -8.35
C LYS A 142 -5.67 23.38 -9.05
N LYS A 143 -4.70 23.77 -9.88
CA LYS A 143 -3.91 22.84 -10.69
C LYS A 143 -3.27 21.75 -9.82
N VAL A 144 -3.58 20.49 -10.14
CA VAL A 144 -2.93 19.30 -9.60
C VAL A 144 -2.02 18.73 -10.69
N ASP A 145 -0.74 18.53 -10.37
CA ASP A 145 0.21 17.94 -11.32
C ASP A 145 0.10 16.42 -11.27
N SER A 146 -0.09 15.80 -12.44
CA SER A 146 -0.08 14.36 -12.60
C SER A 146 1.20 13.90 -13.31
N GLY A 147 2.02 13.12 -12.59
CA GLY A 147 3.32 12.65 -13.08
C GLY A 147 3.36 11.17 -13.51
N GLY A 148 2.26 10.44 -13.30
CA GLY A 148 2.14 9.03 -13.69
C GLY A 148 1.74 8.86 -15.15
N LYS A 149 1.41 7.63 -15.58
CA LYS A 149 0.86 7.40 -16.93
C LYS A 149 -0.57 7.96 -17.09
N TYR A 150 -1.37 7.96 -16.03
CA TYR A 150 -2.76 8.39 -16.08
C TYR A 150 -2.88 9.91 -15.93
N ALA A 151 -3.64 10.54 -16.84
CA ALA A 151 -3.92 11.98 -16.81
C ALA A 151 -2.68 12.88 -16.68
N ASN A 152 -1.54 12.44 -17.21
CA ASN A 152 -0.27 13.17 -17.12
C ASN A 152 -0.42 14.58 -17.73
N ASN A 153 0.05 15.59 -17.00
CA ASN A 153 -0.05 16.99 -17.44
C ASN A 153 1.24 17.78 -17.18
N ILE A 154 2.36 17.09 -16.95
CA ILE A 154 3.68 17.69 -16.69
C ILE A 154 4.69 17.43 -17.81
N ASN A 155 4.27 16.78 -18.90
CA ASN A 155 5.07 16.49 -20.10
C ASN A 155 6.24 15.50 -19.90
N TYR A 156 6.31 14.81 -18.77
CA TYR A 156 7.25 13.72 -18.53
C TYR A 156 6.68 12.71 -17.51
N ARG A 157 7.24 11.49 -17.50
CA ARG A 157 6.94 10.49 -16.46
C ARG A 157 7.94 10.63 -15.32
N VAL A 158 7.43 10.69 -14.10
CA VAL A 158 8.27 10.77 -12.90
C VAL A 158 8.94 9.43 -12.65
N GLU A 159 10.27 9.45 -12.57
CA GLU A 159 11.08 8.26 -12.24
C GLU A 159 11.31 8.16 -10.73
N ASN A 160 11.83 9.23 -10.11
CA ASN A 160 12.03 9.28 -8.67
C ASN A 160 10.83 9.93 -7.96
N LYS A 161 9.91 9.08 -7.48
CA LYS A 161 8.68 9.48 -6.81
C LYS A 161 8.93 10.38 -5.59
N VAL A 162 9.70 9.90 -4.61
CA VAL A 162 9.90 10.63 -3.34
C VAL A 162 10.57 11.99 -3.57
N GLU A 163 11.57 12.06 -4.44
CA GLU A 163 12.25 13.32 -4.74
C GLU A 163 11.32 14.32 -5.44
N TRP A 164 10.50 13.85 -6.38
CA TRP A 164 9.51 14.70 -7.04
C TRP A 164 8.46 15.24 -6.06
N LEU A 165 8.00 14.39 -5.12
CA LEU A 165 7.00 14.77 -4.11
C LEU A 165 7.48 15.87 -3.14
N LYS A 166 8.79 16.06 -2.95
CA LYS A 166 9.34 17.13 -2.07
C LYS A 166 8.95 18.55 -2.50
N LYS A 167 8.58 18.74 -3.77
CA LYS A 167 8.18 20.04 -4.34
C LYS A 167 6.74 20.44 -4.00
N TYR A 168 5.91 19.49 -3.57
CA TYR A 168 4.47 19.67 -3.42
C TYR A 168 4.05 19.81 -1.95
N LYS A 169 3.07 20.68 -1.69
CA LYS A 169 2.42 20.79 -0.38
C LYS A 169 1.59 19.55 -0.06
N PHE A 170 0.78 19.10 -1.02
CA PHE A 170 -0.13 17.97 -0.89
C PHE A 170 0.16 16.84 -1.88
N ASN A 171 -0.15 15.60 -1.50
CA ASN A 171 -0.13 14.46 -2.41
C ASN A 171 -1.43 13.67 -2.30
N ILE A 172 -2.09 13.40 -3.42
CA ILE A 172 -3.25 12.50 -3.46
C ILE A 172 -2.74 11.06 -3.30
N CYS A 173 -2.94 10.50 -2.10
CA CYS A 173 -2.46 9.19 -1.68
C CYS A 173 -3.57 8.13 -1.72
N PHE A 174 -4.44 8.20 -2.72
CA PHE A 174 -5.61 7.32 -2.77
C PHE A 174 -5.23 5.93 -3.26
N GLU A 175 -5.71 4.93 -2.54
CA GLU A 175 -5.66 3.54 -2.97
C GLU A 175 -6.52 3.30 -4.21
N ASN A 176 -6.27 2.18 -4.90
CA ASN A 176 -7.03 1.81 -6.09
C ASN A 176 -8.47 1.36 -5.75
N SER A 177 -8.71 1.01 -4.50
CA SER A 177 -9.96 0.52 -3.92
C SER A 177 -9.95 0.77 -2.41
N SER A 178 -11.06 0.53 -1.72
CA SER A 178 -11.17 0.80 -0.29
C SER A 178 -11.61 -0.44 0.48
N TYR A 179 -10.89 -0.75 1.56
CA TYR A 179 -11.19 -1.87 2.44
C TYR A 179 -10.48 -1.70 3.80
N PRO A 180 -11.03 -2.15 4.93
CA PRO A 180 -10.35 -2.08 6.22
C PRO A 180 -8.98 -2.77 6.20
N GLY A 181 -7.94 -2.07 6.64
CA GLY A 181 -6.57 -2.56 6.67
C GLY A 181 -5.81 -2.39 5.35
N TYR A 182 -6.50 -2.10 4.23
CA TYR A 182 -5.86 -1.97 2.92
C TYR A 182 -5.07 -0.67 2.80
N LEU A 183 -3.81 -0.75 3.20
CA LEU A 183 -2.85 0.34 3.27
C LEU A 183 -1.59 -0.03 2.49
N THR A 184 -1.20 0.80 1.53
CA THR A 184 0.02 0.57 0.74
C THR A 184 1.01 1.73 0.86
N GLU A 185 2.07 1.68 0.05
CA GLU A 185 3.21 2.58 0.03
C GLU A 185 2.84 4.06 -0.19
N LYS A 186 1.65 4.34 -0.77
CA LYS A 186 1.26 5.68 -1.25
C LYS A 186 1.27 6.75 -0.17
N ILE A 187 0.79 6.44 1.04
CA ILE A 187 0.79 7.39 2.15
C ILE A 187 2.21 7.58 2.71
N PHE A 188 3.02 6.52 2.73
CA PHE A 188 4.38 6.54 3.25
C PHE A 188 5.32 7.32 2.32
N ASP A 189 5.13 7.24 1.00
CA ASP A 189 5.86 8.08 0.04
C ASP A 189 5.64 9.57 0.29
N ALA A 190 4.42 9.97 0.65
CA ALA A 190 4.12 11.36 0.98
C ALA A 190 4.83 11.77 2.27
N PHE A 191 4.76 10.94 3.32
CA PHE A 191 5.45 11.21 4.58
C PHE A 191 6.97 11.29 4.42
N ALA A 192 7.58 10.34 3.71
CA ALA A 192 9.01 10.35 3.42
C ALA A 192 9.45 11.58 2.59
N ALA A 193 8.55 12.13 1.77
CA ALA A 193 8.78 13.38 1.04
C ALA A 193 8.44 14.64 1.85
N GLY A 194 7.95 14.52 3.10
CA GLY A 194 7.43 15.64 3.91
C GLY A 194 6.20 16.33 3.29
N CYS A 195 5.50 15.63 2.41
CA CYS A 195 4.32 16.10 1.69
C CYS A 195 3.05 15.69 2.45
N VAL A 196 2.08 16.59 2.60
CA VAL A 196 0.86 16.31 3.36
C VAL A 196 -0.04 15.35 2.57
N PRO A 197 -0.33 14.13 3.08
CA PRO A 197 -1.15 13.17 2.34
C PRO A 197 -2.63 13.55 2.37
N ILE A 198 -3.25 13.57 1.19
CA ILE A 198 -4.71 13.52 1.02
C ILE A 198 -5.06 12.05 0.78
N TYR A 199 -5.53 11.36 1.81
CA TYR A 199 -5.64 9.88 1.81
C TYR A 199 -7.09 9.38 1.70
N TRP A 200 -7.26 8.25 0.99
CA TRP A 200 -8.49 7.44 0.95
C TRP A 200 -8.10 6.01 0.56
N GLY A 201 -8.59 5.01 1.30
CA GLY A 201 -8.30 3.60 1.03
C GLY A 201 -8.73 2.74 2.20
N ASP A 202 -7.85 2.58 3.17
CA ASP A 202 -8.11 1.93 4.45
C ASP A 202 -9.24 2.65 5.19
N THR A 203 -10.34 1.94 5.44
CA THR A 203 -11.49 2.48 6.17
C THR A 203 -11.28 2.55 7.67
N SER A 204 -10.34 1.77 8.22
CA SER A 204 -10.00 1.77 9.65
C SER A 204 -9.22 3.01 10.07
N LEU A 205 -8.50 3.64 9.12
CA LEU A 205 -7.80 4.90 9.34
C LEU A 205 -8.70 6.13 9.21
N ARG A 206 -9.99 5.95 8.90
CA ARG A 206 -10.91 7.08 8.69
C ARG A 206 -11.35 7.67 10.02
N CYS A 207 -10.90 8.88 10.31
CA CYS A 207 -11.42 9.68 11.41
C CYS A 207 -12.84 10.23 11.12
N TYR A 208 -13.29 10.18 9.85
CA TYR A 208 -14.58 10.68 9.39
C TYR A 208 -15.12 9.80 8.25
N LYS A 209 -16.43 9.49 8.26
CA LYS A 209 -17.09 8.80 7.14
C LYS A 209 -17.13 9.72 5.93
N MET A 210 -16.26 9.50 4.95
CA MET A 210 -16.39 10.11 3.64
C MET A 210 -17.73 9.66 3.00
N PRO A 211 -18.52 10.57 2.43
CA PRO A 211 -19.77 10.22 1.78
C PRO A 211 -19.54 9.30 0.57
N ASP A 212 -20.54 8.48 0.24
CA ASP A 212 -20.50 7.55 -0.90
C ASP A 212 -20.34 8.25 -2.26
N SER A 213 -20.52 9.58 -2.29
CA SER A 213 -20.23 10.45 -3.43
C SER A 213 -19.41 11.68 -3.02
N ILE A 214 -18.43 12.05 -3.84
CA ILE A 214 -17.59 13.24 -3.60
C ILE A 214 -18.42 14.50 -3.89
N THR A 215 -18.86 15.22 -2.87
CA THR A 215 -19.33 16.60 -3.00
C THR A 215 -18.23 17.54 -2.50
N LEU A 216 -17.50 18.17 -3.42
CA LEU A 216 -16.60 19.27 -3.09
C LEU A 216 -17.43 20.55 -3.15
N ASP A 217 -17.78 21.07 -1.98
CA ASP A 217 -18.27 22.44 -1.81
C ASP A 217 -17.06 23.34 -1.50
N SER A 218 -17.09 24.62 -1.89
CA SER A 218 -15.99 25.57 -1.63
C SER A 218 -15.68 25.68 -0.13
N ASN A 219 -16.69 25.60 0.72
CA ASN A 219 -16.54 25.57 2.18
C ASN A 219 -15.87 24.27 2.69
N LYS A 220 -15.98 23.15 1.96
CA LYS A 220 -15.26 21.90 2.28
C LYS A 220 -13.81 21.93 1.82
N LEU A 221 -13.45 22.74 0.82
CA LEU A 221 -12.08 22.93 0.35
C LEU A 221 -11.25 23.78 1.33
N GLU A 222 -11.84 24.82 1.92
CA GLU A 222 -11.25 25.49 3.09
C GLU A 222 -11.08 24.51 4.26
N ASN A 223 -12.01 23.58 4.43
CA ASN A 223 -11.91 22.49 5.41
C ASN A 223 -10.87 21.43 5.02
N ILE A 224 -10.47 21.28 3.75
CA ILE A 224 -9.31 20.48 3.35
C ILE A 224 -8.05 21.28 3.71
N GLU A 225 -7.93 22.55 3.38
CA GLU A 225 -6.79 23.37 3.80
C GLU A 225 -6.66 23.48 5.34
N SER A 226 -7.78 23.46 6.07
CA SER A 226 -7.83 23.56 7.55
C SER A 226 -7.79 22.21 8.29
N ASN A 227 -8.30 21.13 7.69
CA ASN A 227 -8.24 19.75 8.22
C ASN A 227 -7.31 18.83 7.44
N THR A 228 -6.43 19.35 6.57
CA THR A 228 -5.34 18.56 5.96
C THR A 228 -4.39 17.99 7.03
N ALA A 229 -4.59 18.40 8.27
CA ALA A 229 -4.31 17.66 9.48
C ALA A 229 -5.22 16.44 9.75
N PHE A 230 -5.63 15.62 8.77
CA PHE A 230 -6.33 14.36 9.08
C PHE A 230 -5.41 13.36 9.82
N LEU A 231 -4.09 13.59 9.79
CA LEU A 231 -3.10 12.89 10.62
C LEU A 231 -2.12 13.82 11.37
N SER A 232 -2.08 15.13 11.10
CA SER A 232 -1.07 16.00 11.74
C SER A 232 -1.45 16.51 13.14
N LYS A 233 -2.71 16.38 13.59
CA LYS A 233 -3.11 16.79 14.95
C LYS A 233 -2.88 15.72 16.04
N ASN A 234 -2.54 14.48 15.70
CA ASN A 234 -2.43 13.38 16.66
C ASN A 234 -1.09 12.63 16.55
N HIS A 235 0.03 13.36 16.53
CA HIS A 235 1.35 12.73 16.63
C HIS A 235 1.56 11.94 17.95
N ASN A 236 0.71 12.16 18.96
CA ASN A 236 0.83 11.54 20.29
C ASN A 236 -0.21 10.45 20.63
N ASN A 237 -1.25 10.23 19.81
CA ASN A 237 -2.38 9.33 20.20
C ASN A 237 -2.55 8.09 19.32
N ILE A 238 -1.71 7.87 18.31
CA ILE A 238 -1.79 6.68 17.43
C ILE A 238 -1.44 5.38 18.18
N LEU A 239 -0.87 5.46 19.39
CA LEU A 239 -0.57 4.31 20.23
C LEU A 239 -1.71 3.91 21.21
N GLU A 240 -2.79 4.68 21.34
CA GLU A 240 -3.80 4.42 22.40
C GLU A 240 -5.29 4.38 21.96
N SER A 241 -5.64 4.65 20.70
CA SER A 241 -7.05 4.59 20.30
C SER A 241 -7.54 3.15 20.05
N ASN A 242 -8.13 2.55 21.09
CA ASN A 242 -9.01 1.39 21.00
C ASN A 242 -10.24 1.70 20.12
N CYS A 243 -10.11 1.56 18.81
CA CYS A 243 -11.24 1.61 17.89
C CYS A 243 -11.85 0.22 17.77
N ASN A 244 -12.83 -0.08 18.65
CA ASN A 244 -13.71 -1.24 18.52
C ASN A 244 -14.52 -1.13 17.21
N TYR A 245 -14.05 -1.77 16.15
CA TYR A 245 -14.87 -2.06 14.98
C TYR A 245 -15.61 -3.38 15.21
N PRO A 246 -16.93 -3.45 14.98
CA PRO A 246 -17.62 -4.73 14.94
C PRO A 246 -17.05 -5.58 13.77
N PRO A 247 -16.98 -6.91 13.92
CA PRO A 247 -16.49 -7.79 12.88
C PRO A 247 -17.34 -7.64 11.60
N PRO A 248 -16.74 -7.80 10.41
CA PRO A 248 -17.49 -7.76 9.16
C PRO A 248 -18.54 -8.88 9.14
N PRO A 249 -19.73 -8.64 8.54
CA PRO A 249 -20.72 -9.70 8.35
C PRO A 249 -20.14 -10.78 7.43
N PHE A 250 -20.29 -12.02 7.89
CA PHE A 250 -19.87 -13.26 7.22
C PHE A 250 -20.35 -13.38 5.77
#